data_AF-A0A2G2HFG9-F1
#
_entry.id   AF-A0A2G2HFG9-F1
#
_cell.length_a   1.000
_cell.length_b   1.000
_cell.length_c   1.000
_cell.angle_alpha   90.00
_cell.angle_beta   90.00
_cell.angle_gamma   90.00
#
_symmetry.space_group_name_H-M   'P 1'
#
loop_
_entity.id
_entity.type
_entity.pdbx_description
1 polymer ?
#
loop_
_entity_poly.entity_id
_entity_poly.type
_entity_poly.pdbx_seq_one_letter_code
_entity_poly.pdbx_strand_id
1 'polypeptide(L)'
;MSKFFISCDEATTICDKSQYGEITVFDKIKLNFHFLICKYCKTYTKQNTLLSKIFGNYAKGHCEEQRCMSSQDKEKIETEVKKKLK
;
A
#
# COMPACT_ATOMS: atom_id res chain seq x y z
N MET A 1 -28.61 -7.93 -1.16
CA MET A 1 -27.44 -8.02 -0.27
C MET A 1 -26.84 -6.63 -0.12
N SER A 2 -26.82 -6.09 1.09
CA SER A 2 -26.55 -4.66 1.32
C SER A 2 -25.11 -4.29 0.95
N LYS A 3 -24.95 -3.38 -0.02
CA LYS A 3 -23.69 -2.80 -0.54
C LYS A 3 -22.75 -2.17 0.51
N PHE A 4 -23.11 -2.24 1.78
CA PHE A 4 -22.43 -1.62 2.92
C PHE A 4 -21.63 -2.62 3.77
N PHE A 5 -21.90 -3.94 3.63
CA PHE A 5 -21.19 -4.97 4.37
C PHE A 5 -20.21 -5.66 3.43
N ILE A 6 -18.93 -5.58 3.78
CA ILE A 6 -17.82 -6.17 3.04
C ILE A 6 -17.19 -7.30 3.87
N SER A 7 -16.60 -8.28 3.20
CA SER A 7 -15.84 -9.36 3.83
C SER A 7 -14.54 -8.85 4.46
N CYS A 8 -13.88 -9.67 5.27
CA CYS A 8 -12.56 -9.31 5.80
C CYS A 8 -11.52 -9.16 4.67
N ASP A 9 -11.57 -10.00 3.64
CA ASP A 9 -10.66 -9.95 2.49
C ASP A 9 -10.86 -8.68 1.65
N GLU A 10 -12.11 -8.26 1.48
CA GLU A 10 -12.44 -6.98 0.84
C GLU A 10 -11.97 -5.81 1.70
N ALA A 11 -12.14 -5.88 3.03
CA ALA A 11 -11.69 -4.87 3.96
C ALA A 11 -10.16 -4.71 3.97
N THR A 12 -9.40 -5.82 3.96
CA THR A 12 -7.93 -5.78 3.85
C THR A 12 -7.50 -5.23 2.50
N THR A 13 -8.16 -5.63 1.41
CA THR A 13 -7.88 -5.09 0.07
C THR A 13 -8.10 -3.58 0.00
N ILE A 14 -9.18 -3.06 0.60
CA ILE A 14 -9.43 -1.61 0.67
C ILE A 14 -8.38 -0.92 1.56
N CYS A 15 -7.96 -1.55 2.66
CA CYS A 15 -6.87 -1.05 3.48
C CYS A 15 -5.56 -0.90 2.71
N ASP A 16 -5.20 -1.88 1.90
CA ASP A 16 -3.96 -1.84 1.12
C ASP A 16 -4.04 -0.75 0.05
N LYS A 17 -5.17 -0.65 -0.68
CA LYS A 17 -5.44 0.46 -1.62
C LYS A 17 -5.34 1.82 -0.93
N SER A 18 -5.79 1.91 0.32
CA SER A 18 -5.73 3.15 1.11
C SER A 18 -4.30 3.61 1.36
N GLN A 19 -3.32 2.71 1.41
CA GLN A 19 -1.91 3.07 1.60
C GLN A 19 -1.31 3.73 0.37
N TYR A 20 -1.80 3.36 -0.82
CA TYR A 20 -1.32 3.88 -2.10
C TYR A 20 -2.17 5.04 -2.63
N GLY A 21 -3.17 5.50 -1.87
CA GLY A 21 -4.05 6.60 -2.29
C GLY A 21 -5.09 6.19 -3.35
N GLU A 22 -5.35 4.89 -3.50
CA GLU A 22 -6.21 4.32 -4.55
C GLU A 22 -7.66 4.08 -4.09
N ILE A 23 -8.07 4.64 -2.95
CA ILE A 23 -9.41 4.41 -2.39
C ILE A 23 -10.43 5.47 -2.82
N THR A 24 -11.66 5.03 -3.05
CA THR A 24 -12.78 5.94 -3.21
C THR A 24 -13.37 6.37 -1.86
N VAL A 25 -14.15 7.45 -1.85
CA VAL A 25 -14.90 7.89 -0.66
C VAL A 25 -15.87 6.81 -0.17
N PHE A 26 -16.50 6.07 -1.09
CA PHE A 26 -17.40 4.97 -0.75
C PHE A 26 -16.68 3.80 -0.07
N ASP A 27 -15.46 3.48 -0.49
CA ASP A 27 -14.67 2.40 0.14
C ASP A 27 -14.30 2.76 1.57
N LYS A 28 -13.98 4.04 1.83
CA LYS A 28 -13.74 4.54 3.19
C LYS A 28 -14.98 4.40 4.08
N ILE A 29 -16.16 4.67 3.55
CA ILE A 29 -17.43 4.52 4.29
C ILE A 29 -17.68 3.03 4.61
N LYS A 30 -17.57 2.13 3.64
CA LYS A 30 -17.74 0.68 3.85
C LYS A 30 -16.76 0.13 4.89
N LEU A 31 -15.49 0.54 4.79
CA LEU A 31 -14.44 0.12 5.70
C LEU A 31 -14.70 0.58 7.15
N ASN A 32 -15.17 1.83 7.32
CA ASN A 32 -15.56 2.34 8.64
C ASN A 32 -16.71 1.53 9.26
N PHE A 33 -17.72 1.16 8.47
CA PHE A 33 -18.79 0.26 8.94
C PHE A 33 -18.25 -1.12 9.32
N HIS A 34 -17.36 -1.69 8.51
CA HIS A 34 -16.74 -2.99 8.81
C HIS A 34 -15.97 -2.97 10.13
N PHE A 35 -15.29 -1.87 10.49
CA PHE A 35 -14.58 -1.74 11.76
C PHE A 35 -15.49 -1.69 13.00
N LEU A 36 -16.79 -1.40 12.84
CA LEU A 36 -17.73 -1.45 13.96
C LEU A 36 -18.03 -2.89 14.37
N ILE A 37 -17.97 -3.83 13.42
CA ILE A 37 -18.32 -5.24 13.61
C ILE A 37 -17.10 -6.17 13.72
N CYS A 38 -15.98 -5.80 13.10
CA CYS A 38 -14.77 -6.61 13.09
C CYS A 38 -13.60 -5.89 13.80
N LYS A 39 -13.33 -6.29 15.04
CA LYS A 39 -12.20 -5.77 15.83
C LYS A 39 -10.84 -6.13 15.22
N TYR A 40 -10.74 -7.26 14.51
CA TYR A 40 -9.48 -7.73 13.93
C TYR A 40 -9.04 -6.85 12.76
N CYS A 41 -9.94 -6.56 11.82
CA CYS A 41 -9.67 -5.62 10.72
C CYS A 41 -9.35 -4.23 11.26
N LYS A 42 -10.05 -3.76 12.31
CA LYS A 42 -9.73 -2.49 12.98
C LYS A 42 -8.31 -2.46 13.54
N THR A 43 -7.86 -3.54 14.16
CA THR A 43 -6.49 -3.67 14.69
C THR A 43 -5.46 -3.77 13.57
N TYR A 44 -5.73 -4.59 12.54
CA TYR A 44 -4.89 -4.70 11.35
C TYR A 44 -4.63 -3.34 10.72
N THR A 45 -5.69 -2.55 10.46
CA THR A 45 -5.56 -1.22 9.85
C THR A 45 -4.70 -0.28 10.69
N LYS A 46 -4.85 -0.31 12.02
CA LYS A 46 -4.03 0.50 12.93
C LYS A 46 -2.57 0.10 12.87
N GLN A 47 -2.27 -1.20 12.91
CA GLN A 47 -0.91 -1.73 12.82
C GLN A 47 -0.29 -1.40 11.47
N ASN A 48 -1.01 -1.62 10.37
CA ASN A 48 -0.55 -1.33 9.03
C ASN A 48 -0.25 0.17 8.84
N THR A 49 -1.14 1.03 9.33
CA THR A 49 -0.93 2.50 9.34
C THR A 49 0.30 2.90 10.15
N LEU A 50 0.52 2.28 11.31
CA LEU A 50 1.69 2.54 12.15
C LEU A 50 2.98 2.15 11.42
N LEU A 51 3.02 0.95 10.81
CA LEU A 51 4.16 0.48 10.05
C LEU A 51 4.48 1.42 8.88
N SER A 52 3.48 1.83 8.08
CA SER A 52 3.70 2.80 6.99
C SER A 52 4.30 4.11 7.48
N LYS A 53 3.89 4.60 8.65
CA LYS A 53 4.47 5.82 9.24
C LYS A 53 5.91 5.61 9.68
N ILE A 54 6.20 4.49 10.36
CA ILE A 54 7.56 4.16 10.81
C ILE A 54 8.49 4.06 9.61
N PHE A 55 8.12 3.27 8.60
CA PHE A 55 8.93 3.10 7.40
C PHE A 55 9.03 4.39 6.59
N GLY A 56 7.95 5.16 6.47
CA GLY A 56 7.97 6.45 5.79
C GLY A 56 8.89 7.46 6.48
N ASN A 57 8.89 7.52 7.82
CA ASN A 57 9.78 8.40 8.57
C ASN A 57 11.23 7.93 8.49
N TYR A 58 11.48 6.62 8.58
CA TYR A 58 12.81 6.04 8.40
C TYR A 58 13.37 6.37 7.00
N ALA A 59 12.57 6.17 5.96
CA ALA A 59 12.96 6.50 4.59
C ALA A 59 13.26 7.99 4.42
N LYS A 60 12.47 8.89 5.03
CA LYS A 60 12.77 10.33 5.02
C LYS A 60 14.08 10.66 5.71
N GLY A 61 14.38 10.06 6.87
CA GLY A 61 15.61 10.36 7.63
C GLY A 61 16.88 9.68 7.09
N HIS A 62 16.77 8.58 6.34
CA HIS A 62 17.93 7.77 5.92
C HIS A 62 18.08 7.59 4.40
N CYS A 63 17.04 7.91 3.64
CA CYS A 63 16.99 7.79 2.19
C CYS A 63 16.67 9.14 1.51
N GLU A 64 16.78 10.26 2.23
CA GLU A 64 16.57 11.62 1.70
C GLU A 64 17.60 11.97 0.62
N GLU A 65 18.82 11.46 0.76
CA GLU A 65 19.75 11.42 -0.36
C GLU A 65 19.20 10.43 -1.38
N GLN A 66 18.73 10.97 -2.50
CA GLN A 66 18.25 10.22 -3.65
C GLN A 66 19.37 9.27 -4.10
N ARG A 67 19.42 8.06 -3.54
CA ARG A 67 20.23 6.95 -4.05
C ARG A 67 19.60 6.48 -5.34
N CYS A 68 19.70 7.32 -6.37
CA CYS A 68 19.38 6.95 -7.72
C CYS A 68 20.26 5.76 -8.07
N MET A 69 19.63 4.74 -8.65
CA MET A 69 20.35 3.69 -9.34
C MET A 69 21.31 4.34 -10.34
N SER A 70 22.57 3.88 -10.34
CA SER A 70 23.61 4.47 -11.20
C SER A 70 23.20 4.39 -12.67
N SER A 71 23.70 5.31 -13.50
CA SER A 71 23.45 5.27 -14.94
C SER A 71 23.88 3.93 -15.56
N GLN A 72 24.97 3.35 -15.06
CA GLN A 72 25.46 2.04 -15.49
C GLN A 72 24.49 0.90 -15.17
N ASP A 73 23.90 0.91 -13.97
CA ASP A 73 22.94 -0.13 -13.58
C ASP A 73 21.62 0.01 -14.34
N LYS A 74 21.18 1.25 -14.63
CA LYS A 74 20.03 1.52 -15.51
C LYS A 74 20.25 0.94 -16.90
N GLU A 75 21.39 1.22 -17.50
CA GLU A 75 21.72 0.77 -18.87
C GLU A 75 21.87 -0.76 -18.95
N LYS A 76 22.47 -1.38 -17.92
CA LYS A 76 22.53 -2.85 -17.79
C LYS A 76 21.13 -3.46 -17.75
N ILE A 77 20.24 -2.94 -16.90
CA ILE A 77 18.87 -3.46 -16.79
C ILE A 77 18.13 -3.31 -18.12
N GLU A 78 18.23 -2.15 -18.76
CA GLU A 78 17.59 -1.92 -20.06
C GLU A 78 18.07 -2.91 -21.13
N THR A 79 19.39 -3.16 -21.15
CA THR A 79 20.00 -4.11 -22.09
C THR A 79 19.51 -5.54 -21.85
N GLU A 80 19.48 -5.99 -20.60
CA GLU A 80 19.01 -7.33 -20.24
C GLU A 80 17.52 -7.53 -20.52
N VAL A 81 16.69 -6.51 -20.28
CA VAL A 81 15.25 -6.56 -20.64
C VAL A 81 15.09 -6.69 -22.15
N LYS A 82 15.83 -5.90 -22.96
CA LYS A 82 15.80 -5.98 -24.43
C LYS A 82 16.25 -7.34 -24.96
N LYS A 83 17.22 -7.99 -24.30
CA LYS A 83 17.67 -9.34 -24.68
C LYS A 83 16.60 -10.40 -24.45
N LYS A 84 15.82 -10.31 -23.36
CA LYS A 84 14.78 -11.28 -23.00
C LYS A 84 13.45 -11.11 -23.76
N LEU A 85 13.24 -9.94 -24.37
CA LEU A 85 12.08 -9.65 -25.21
C LEU A 85 12.28 -10.02 -26.69
N LYS A 86 13.49 -10.45 -27.07
CA LYS A 86 13.81 -11.04 -28.38
C LYS A 86 13.80 -12.56 -28.29
#